data_AF-X1NP32-F1
#
_entry.id   AF-X1NP32-F1
#
_cell.length_a   1.000
_cell.length_b   1.000
_cell.length_c   1.000
_cell.angle_alpha   90.00
_cell.angle_beta   90.00
_cell.angle_gamma   90.00
#
_symmetry.space_group_name_H-M   'P 1'
#
loop_
_entity.id
_entity.type
_entity.pdbx_description
1 polymer ?
#
loop_
_entity_poly.entity_id
_entity_poly.type
_entity_poly.pdbx_seq_one_letter_code
_entity_poly.pdbx_strand_id
1 'polypeptide(L)'
;MPNTNPPLDSRAIVDYVKSTAASEGVVRILPIGCISKGRKGEELAPMSELASAGVIAYSDDGKPVLNSNLMRQALDYSRVLGLPIIDHSEDTLLTEGGLMNEGIISTRLGLQGMP
;
A
#
# COMPACT_ATOMS: atom_id res chain seq x y z
N MET A 1 5.58 0.53 -5.46
CA MET A 1 4.55 0.42 -4.40
C MET A 1 5.18 0.76 -3.05
N PRO A 2 4.40 1.15 -2.03
CA PRO A 2 4.92 1.62 -0.74
C PRO A 2 5.41 0.49 0.19
N ASN A 3 5.48 -0.74 -0.32
CA ASN A 3 5.72 -1.94 0.47
C ASN A 3 7.20 -2.32 0.66
N THR A 4 8.10 -1.33 0.56
CA THR A 4 9.54 -1.48 0.80
C THR A 4 9.88 -1.60 2.29
N ASN A 5 11.16 -1.78 2.61
CA ASN A 5 11.70 -1.76 3.96
C ASN A 5 12.81 -0.68 4.06
N PRO A 6 12.55 0.47 4.70
CA PRO A 6 11.30 0.88 5.37
C PRO A 6 10.14 1.17 4.38
N PRO A 7 8.87 1.14 4.83
CA PRO A 7 7.73 1.55 4.01
C PRO A 7 7.72 3.06 3.74
N LEU A 8 7.01 3.50 2.69
CA LEU A 8 6.89 4.92 2.33
C LEU A 8 5.80 5.63 3.16
N ASP A 9 5.93 5.59 4.48
CA ASP A 9 4.96 6.14 5.44
C ASP A 9 5.37 7.47 6.07
N SER A 10 6.53 8.02 5.68
CA SER A 10 7.02 9.31 6.17
C SER A 10 7.68 10.12 5.08
N ARG A 11 7.69 11.44 5.24
CA ARG A 11 8.34 12.36 4.31
C ARG A 11 9.82 12.03 4.09
N ALA A 12 10.54 11.66 5.15
CA ALA A 12 11.97 11.35 5.05
C ALA A 12 12.26 10.22 4.05
N ILE A 13 11.44 9.17 4.06
CA ILE A 13 11.60 8.04 3.13
C ILE A 13 11.20 8.44 1.70
N VAL A 14 10.12 9.21 1.54
CA VAL A 14 9.72 9.72 0.22
C VAL A 14 10.80 10.62 -0.39
N ASP A 15 11.36 11.54 0.39
CA ASP A 15 12.43 12.44 -0.05
C ASP A 15 13.71 11.66 -0.38
N TYR A 16 14.05 10.63 0.41
CA TYR A 16 15.14 9.71 0.10
C TYR A 16 14.93 9.06 -1.28
N VAL A 17 13.79 8.40 -1.50
CA VAL A 17 13.48 7.74 -2.78
C VAL A 17 13.56 8.71 -3.95
N LYS A 18 13.02 9.93 -3.79
CA LYS A 18 13.09 10.96 -4.84
C LYS A 18 14.51 11.44 -5.09
N SER A 19 15.31 11.61 -4.05
CA SER A 19 16.72 12.02 -4.19
C SER A 19 17.55 10.96 -4.90
N THR A 20 17.41 9.68 -4.53
CA THR A 20 18.08 8.55 -5.19
C THR A 20 17.62 8.42 -6.63
N ALA A 21 16.32 8.56 -6.90
CA ALA A 21 15.81 8.56 -8.26
C ALA A 21 16.37 9.72 -9.10
N ALA A 22 16.60 10.90 -8.51
CA ALA A 22 17.18 12.04 -9.20
C ALA A 22 18.69 11.87 -9.48
N SER A 23 19.44 11.21 -8.59
CA SER A 23 20.88 11.02 -8.74
C SER A 23 21.27 9.79 -9.57
N GLU A 24 20.50 8.71 -9.46
CA GLU A 24 20.85 7.39 -10.03
C GLU A 24 19.79 6.88 -11.03
N GLY A 25 18.59 7.45 -11.03
CA GLY A 25 17.49 6.97 -11.85
C GLY A 25 17.69 7.25 -13.34
N VAL A 26 17.39 6.23 -14.15
CA VAL A 26 17.35 6.34 -15.62
C VAL A 26 15.92 6.60 -16.16
N VAL A 27 14.93 6.59 -15.26
CA VAL A 27 13.51 6.82 -15.57
C VAL A 27 12.88 7.67 -14.48
N ARG A 28 11.74 8.30 -14.80
CA ARG A 28 10.95 9.07 -13.84
C ARG A 28 10.29 8.16 -12.82
N ILE A 29 10.54 8.43 -11.54
CA ILE A 29 9.90 7.74 -10.40
C ILE A 29 8.82 8.63 -9.79
N LEU A 30 7.63 8.07 -9.62
CA LEU A 30 6.49 8.72 -8.97
C LEU A 30 6.09 7.88 -7.75
N PRO A 31 6.47 8.28 -6.53
CA PRO A 31 6.26 7.46 -5.34
C PRO A 31 4.78 7.39 -4.94
N ILE A 32 4.40 6.29 -4.31
CA ILE A 32 3.10 6.08 -3.65
C ILE A 32 3.38 6.05 -2.15
N GLY A 33 2.57 6.75 -1.35
CA GLY A 33 2.69 6.76 0.11
C GLY A 33 1.84 5.66 0.75
N CYS A 34 2.14 5.32 2.01
CA CYS A 34 1.28 4.43 2.79
C CYS A 34 -0.06 5.10 3.17
N ILE A 35 -1.10 4.29 3.33
CA ILE A 35 -2.33 4.68 4.03
C ILE A 35 -2.08 4.69 5.54
N SER A 36 -1.40 3.66 6.06
CA SER A 36 -1.14 3.49 7.50
C SER A 36 0.34 3.53 7.87
N LYS A 37 0.63 3.95 9.11
CA LYS A 37 1.99 3.91 9.65
C LYS A 37 2.51 2.49 9.70
N GLY A 38 3.74 2.28 9.22
CA GLY A 38 4.38 0.98 9.14
C GLY A 38 3.63 -0.03 8.26
N ARG A 39 2.64 0.40 7.47
CA ARG A 39 1.75 -0.48 6.70
C ARG A 39 1.04 -1.53 7.57
N LYS A 40 0.58 -1.11 8.75
CA LYS A 40 -0.04 -1.99 9.78
C LYS A 40 -1.58 -2.00 9.77
N GLY A 41 -2.23 -1.03 9.14
CA GLY A 41 -3.69 -0.87 9.16
C GLY A 41 -4.26 -0.42 10.51
N GLU A 42 -3.43 0.12 11.41
CA GLU A 42 -3.80 0.51 12.78
C GLU A 42 -4.04 2.02 12.94
N GLU A 43 -3.20 2.85 12.32
CA GLU A 43 -3.23 4.32 12.42
C GLU A 43 -2.87 4.93 11.05
N LEU A 44 -3.50 6.06 10.68
CA LEU A 44 -3.18 6.77 9.45
C LEU A 44 -1.72 7.24 9.43
N ALA A 45 -1.09 7.09 8.27
CA ALA A 45 0.14 7.79 7.93
C ALA A 45 -0.13 9.32 7.85
N PRO A 46 0.90 10.19 7.94
CA PRO A 46 0.76 11.62 7.77
C PRO A 46 0.46 11.99 6.29
N MET A 47 -0.74 11.66 5.82
CA MET A 47 -1.13 11.72 4.39
C MET A 47 -0.88 13.08 3.74
N SER A 48 -1.20 14.18 4.44
CA SER A 48 -0.95 15.55 3.94
C SER A 48 0.53 15.87 3.80
N GLU A 49 1.39 15.36 4.69
CA GLU A 49 2.84 15.52 4.58
C GLU A 49 3.39 14.70 3.42
N LEU A 50 2.88 13.49 3.22
CA LEU A 50 3.24 12.63 2.08
C LEU A 50 2.82 13.28 0.75
N ALA A 51 1.63 13.87 0.67
CA ALA A 51 1.18 14.64 -0.49
C ALA A 51 2.14 15.79 -0.78
N SER A 52 2.52 16.54 0.25
CA SER A 52 3.47 17.66 0.13
C SER A 52 4.87 17.19 -0.27
N ALA A 53 5.27 15.98 0.13
CA ALA A 53 6.51 15.34 -0.31
C ALA A 53 6.46 14.86 -1.77
N GLY A 54 5.26 14.82 -2.38
CA GLY A 54 5.06 14.54 -3.80
C GLY A 54 4.77 13.08 -4.11
N VAL A 55 4.07 12.36 -3.21
CA VAL A 55 3.45 11.09 -3.58
C VAL A 55 2.28 11.33 -4.54
N ILE A 56 2.02 10.38 -5.44
CA ILE A 56 0.94 10.48 -6.45
C ILE A 56 -0.32 9.70 -6.07
N ALA A 57 -0.26 8.87 -5.04
CA ALA A 57 -1.37 8.06 -4.54
C ALA A 57 -1.03 7.52 -3.13
N TYR A 58 -2.01 6.88 -2.51
CA TYR A 58 -1.84 6.13 -1.25
C TYR A 58 -2.18 4.65 -1.43
N SER A 59 -1.44 3.76 -0.76
CA SER A 59 -1.71 2.32 -0.77
C SER A 59 -1.04 1.63 0.43
N ASP A 60 -1.62 0.56 0.94
CA ASP A 60 -0.95 -0.37 1.86
C ASP A 60 -0.67 -1.73 1.20
N ASP A 61 -0.42 -1.73 -0.11
CA ASP A 61 -0.15 -2.93 -0.93
C ASP A 61 0.68 -4.02 -0.23
N GLY A 62 0.24 -5.27 -0.36
CA GLY A 62 0.76 -6.43 0.34
C GLY A 62 0.30 -6.58 1.80
N LYS A 63 -0.37 -5.59 2.40
CA LYS A 63 -1.10 -5.70 3.68
C LYS A 63 -2.37 -4.83 3.64
N PRO A 64 -3.50 -5.37 3.15
CA PRO A 64 -4.75 -4.63 3.00
C PRO A 64 -5.22 -3.95 4.29
N VAL A 65 -5.86 -2.80 4.17
CA VAL A 65 -6.43 -2.08 5.32
C VAL A 65 -7.79 -2.70 5.68
N LEU A 66 -7.79 -3.65 6.62
CA LEU A 66 -9.02 -4.33 7.06
C LEU A 66 -9.95 -3.44 7.89
N ASN A 67 -9.39 -2.43 8.57
CA ASN A 67 -10.19 -1.53 9.40
C ASN A 67 -10.98 -0.55 8.52
N SER A 68 -12.29 -0.79 8.37
CA SER A 68 -13.17 0.01 7.52
C SER A 68 -13.25 1.49 7.95
N ASN A 69 -13.12 1.79 9.25
CA ASN A 69 -13.10 3.18 9.71
C ASN A 69 -11.80 3.88 9.29
N LEU A 70 -10.66 3.18 9.36
CA LEU A 70 -9.38 3.71 8.91
C LEU A 70 -9.39 3.97 7.40
N MET A 71 -9.87 3.02 6.60
CA MET A 71 -10.03 3.20 5.15
C MET A 71 -10.99 4.33 4.81
N ARG A 72 -12.11 4.47 5.53
CA ARG A 72 -13.03 5.61 5.38
C ARG A 72 -12.32 6.94 5.64
N GLN A 73 -11.57 7.06 6.74
CA GLN A 73 -10.81 8.26 7.04
C GLN A 73 -9.77 8.56 5.95
N ALA A 74 -9.06 7.53 5.46
CA ALA A 74 -8.11 7.67 4.37
C ALA A 74 -8.79 8.20 3.10
N LEU A 75 -9.98 7.69 2.75
CA LEU A 75 -10.78 8.18 1.61
C LEU A 75 -11.20 9.64 1.81
N ASP A 76 -11.59 10.04 3.03
CA ASP A 76 -11.90 11.44 3.35
C ASP A 76 -10.68 12.36 3.13
N TYR A 77 -9.49 11.96 3.58
CA TYR A 77 -8.24 12.70 3.32
C TYR A 77 -7.86 12.71 1.83
N SER A 78 -7.96 11.56 1.17
CA SER A 78 -7.70 11.39 -0.27
C SER A 78 -8.54 12.36 -1.11
N ARG A 79 -9.83 12.49 -0.78
CA ARG A 79 -10.74 13.44 -1.45
C ARG A 79 -10.30 14.89 -1.28
N VAL A 80 -9.86 15.28 -0.08
CA VAL A 80 -9.40 16.66 0.21
C VAL A 80 -8.07 16.96 -0.47
N LEU A 81 -7.16 15.97 -0.50
CA LEU A 81 -5.81 16.12 -1.05
C LEU A 81 -5.75 15.92 -2.58
N GLY A 82 -6.81 15.38 -3.20
CA GLY A 82 -6.89 15.15 -4.63
C GLY A 82 -5.97 14.02 -5.13
N LEU A 83 -5.56 13.11 -4.25
CA LEU A 83 -4.69 11.97 -4.58
C LEU A 83 -5.45 10.66 -4.35
N PRO A 84 -5.46 9.72 -5.33
CA PRO A 84 -6.24 8.49 -5.23
C PRO A 84 -5.71 7.52 -4.18
N ILE A 85 -6.61 6.66 -3.69
CA ILE A 85 -6.25 5.42 -3.00
C ILE A 85 -6.19 4.29 -4.02
N ILE A 86 -5.13 3.49 -3.95
CA ILE A 86 -4.93 2.27 -4.74
C ILE A 86 -4.94 1.11 -3.77
N ASP A 87 -5.96 0.27 -3.87
CA ASP A 87 -6.19 -0.82 -2.94
C ASP A 87 -5.74 -2.18 -3.52
N HIS A 88 -5.08 -2.97 -2.68
CA HIS A 88 -4.89 -4.39 -2.92
C HIS A 88 -6.05 -5.09 -2.24
N SER A 89 -7.16 -5.24 -2.96
CA SER A 89 -8.40 -5.75 -2.37
C SER A 89 -8.28 -7.25 -2.10
N GLU A 90 -8.02 -7.57 -0.84
CA GLU A 90 -7.90 -8.93 -0.33
C GLU A 90 -8.48 -8.96 1.09
N ASP A 91 -9.42 -9.88 1.33
CA ASP A 91 -9.85 -10.23 2.68
C ASP A 91 -8.91 -11.31 3.21
N THR A 92 -7.96 -10.89 4.04
CA THR A 92 -6.93 -11.80 4.54
C THR A 92 -7.49 -12.91 5.42
N LEU A 93 -8.71 -12.79 5.96
CA LEU A 93 -9.35 -13.88 6.70
C LEU A 93 -9.82 -15.00 5.78
N LEU A 94 -10.07 -14.70 4.50
CA LEU A 94 -10.42 -15.68 3.48
C LEU A 94 -9.19 -16.29 2.82
N THR A 95 -8.10 -15.52 2.70
CA THR A 95 -6.91 -15.94 1.95
C THR A 95 -5.75 -16.43 2.82
N GLU A 96 -5.88 -16.38 4.15
CA GLU A 96 -4.81 -16.75 5.08
C GLU A 96 -4.24 -18.15 4.79
N GLY A 97 -2.92 -18.23 4.54
CA GLY A 97 -2.22 -19.46 4.23
C GLY A 97 -2.43 -20.01 2.81
N GLY A 98 -3.27 -19.36 2.00
CA GLY A 98 -3.47 -19.72 0.60
C GLY A 98 -2.21 -19.47 -0.24
N LEU A 99 -1.97 -20.35 -1.20
CA LEU A 99 -0.76 -20.34 -2.05
C LEU A 99 -1.07 -20.05 -3.52
N MET A 100 -2.32 -20.24 -3.92
CA MET A 100 -2.79 -20.07 -5.30
C MET A 100 -4.31 -19.94 -5.32
N ASN A 101 -4.89 -19.66 -6.49
CA ASN A 101 -6.35 -19.66 -6.67
C ASN A 101 -6.97 -21.01 -6.25
N GLU A 102 -8.05 -20.96 -5.47
CA GLU A 102 -8.83 -22.14 -5.11
C GLU A 102 -9.50 -22.78 -6.34
N GLY A 103 -9.26 -24.08 -6.56
CA GLY A 103 -9.96 -24.81 -7.60
C GLY A 103 -9.39 -26.20 -7.87
N ILE A 104 -9.82 -26.80 -8.99
CA ILE A 104 -9.45 -28.18 -9.37
C ILE A 104 -7.92 -28.38 -9.36
N ILE A 105 -7.15 -27.37 -9.76
CA ILE A 105 -5.69 -27.46 -9.81
C ILE A 105 -5.09 -27.43 -8.39
N SER A 106 -5.54 -26.54 -7.49
CA SER A 106 -5.03 -26.51 -6.11
C SER A 106 -5.33 -27.81 -5.38
N THR A 107 -6.52 -28.38 -5.57
CA THR A 107 -6.89 -29.71 -5.06
C THR A 107 -5.99 -30.82 -5.59
N ARG A 108 -5.73 -30.85 -6.91
CA ARG A 108 -4.86 -31.87 -7.54
C ARG A 108 -3.42 -31.78 -7.07
N LEU A 109 -2.93 -30.57 -6.82
CA LEU A 109 -1.56 -30.31 -6.35
C LEU A 109 -1.42 -30.46 -4.83
N GLY A 110 -2.51 -30.57 -4.09
CA GLY A 110 -2.51 -30.60 -2.62
C GLY A 110 -2.08 -29.26 -2.00
N LEU A 111 -2.29 -28.14 -2.69
CA LEU A 111 -1.96 -26.79 -2.22
C LEU A 111 -3.22 -26.09 -1.71
N GLN A 112 -3.07 -25.31 -0.63
CA GLN A 112 -4.16 -24.51 -0.08
C GLN A 112 -4.54 -23.37 -1.05
N GLY A 113 -5.84 -23.24 -1.34
CA GLY A 113 -6.37 -22.22 -2.24
C GLY A 113 -6.74 -20.91 -1.53
N MET A 114 -6.71 -19.80 -2.28
CA MET A 114 -7.33 -18.52 -1.95
C MET A 114 -8.63 -18.41 -2.77
N PRO A 115 -9.79 -18.26 -2.11
CA PRO A 115 -11.10 -18.18 -2.78
C PRO A 115 -11.36 -16.82 -3.45
#